data_AF-A0A961I4K2-F1
#
_entry.id   AF-A0A961I4K2-F1
#
_cell.length_a   1.000
_cell.length_b   1.000
_cell.length_c   1.000
_cell.angle_alpha   90.00
_cell.angle_beta   90.00
_cell.angle_gamma   90.00
#
_symmetry.space_group_name_H-M   'P 1'
#
loop_
_entity.id
_entity.type
_entity.pdbx_description
1 polymer ?
#
loop_
_entity_poly.entity_id
_entity_poly.type
_entity_poly.pdbx_seq_one_letter_code
_entity_poly.pdbx_strand_id
1 'polypeptide(L)'
;MKRLMSTPPQFRVIIAMLMLALAVPLHAQPANEEPADDATGDESTDNDTDSGERAGPVTLQWGAVQGAAGYRIQVSKPDGEIVVEKTTTEARTVLQLPPGEFRIRVASLDRFYRASQWSGWAPLNVQRSVPPRLNRITTSGEGIDPPNIIIVGTPFFRQTRVRVSKNGAELPVSEIRLDNNKNLVVTMALGSRLQPGAYEVEVINPGNKSARSELRILSEDEQEQIAVNQETTAQPEDPLPEPGAWFGGFYWTSLVPGLPEYRDGNYVTGTAWLGTFLAMIAFSSSQAQAANSTVTSQENDFFYQVLNDPVYALAYSQTTNVDTNEFIQLYVLSQLNRSSLEPSYSLAAGNYYIAGGAAILIWLSHIFLYYDGGSLLDGSESVFDSNPRASIQSVYFQNPLNSNDKINGMQLTIQF
;
A
#
# COMPACT_ATOMS: atom_id res chain seq x y z
N MET A 1 1.01 -21.39 3.07
CA MET A 1 0.06 -20.81 4.05
C MET A 1 -0.12 -21.62 5.34
N LYS A 2 -0.30 -22.96 5.31
CA LYS A 2 -0.49 -23.76 6.54
C LYS A 2 0.66 -23.74 7.57
N ARG A 3 1.91 -23.40 7.19
CA ARG A 3 3.05 -23.27 8.12
C ARG A 3 3.13 -21.93 8.88
N LEU A 4 2.41 -20.89 8.46
CA LEU A 4 2.38 -19.60 9.18
C LEU A 4 1.38 -19.59 10.35
N MET A 5 0.51 -20.60 10.45
CA MET A 5 -0.49 -20.70 11.52
C MET A 5 -0.01 -21.50 12.74
N SER A 6 1.18 -22.12 12.69
CA SER A 6 1.78 -22.83 13.84
C SER A 6 2.89 -22.04 14.54
N THR A 7 3.25 -20.85 14.05
CA THR A 7 4.23 -19.99 14.72
C THR A 7 3.60 -19.29 15.92
N PRO A 8 4.30 -19.22 17.08
CA PRO A 8 3.86 -18.48 18.24
C PRO A 8 3.55 -17.00 17.87
N PRO A 9 2.58 -16.36 18.53
CA PRO A 9 2.16 -15.00 18.22
C PRO A 9 3.32 -14.00 18.22
N GLN A 10 4.33 -14.17 19.10
CA GLN A 10 5.53 -13.32 19.10
C GLN A 10 6.34 -13.37 17.79
N PHE A 11 6.40 -14.52 17.11
CA PHE A 11 7.09 -14.64 15.82
C PHE A 11 6.33 -14.02 14.66
N ARG A 12 4.99 -13.92 14.75
CA ARG A 12 4.17 -13.31 13.69
C ARG A 12 4.35 -11.80 13.62
N VAL A 13 4.56 -11.15 14.76
CA VAL A 13 4.82 -9.70 14.84
C VAL A 13 6.22 -9.37 14.31
N ILE A 14 7.24 -10.17 14.66
CA ILE A 14 8.60 -10.04 14.11
C ILE A 14 8.58 -10.23 12.59
N ILE A 15 7.89 -11.26 12.09
CA ILE A 15 7.73 -11.50 10.64
C ILE A 15 6.93 -10.35 9.97
N ALA A 16 5.89 -9.82 10.61
CA ALA A 16 5.12 -8.71 10.07
C ALA A 16 5.92 -7.40 10.02
N MET A 17 6.77 -7.12 11.01
CA MET A 17 7.67 -5.97 10.99
C MET A 17 8.80 -6.15 9.97
N LEU A 18 9.37 -7.35 9.82
CA LEU A 18 10.35 -7.67 8.77
C LEU A 18 9.73 -7.50 7.37
N MET A 19 8.49 -7.94 7.20
CA MET A 19 7.73 -7.79 5.96
C MET A 19 7.37 -6.32 5.67
N LEU A 20 7.10 -5.51 6.69
CA LEU A 20 6.82 -4.08 6.55
C LEU A 20 8.10 -3.29 6.18
N ALA A 21 9.27 -3.71 6.68
CA ALA A 21 10.56 -3.15 6.29
C ALA A 21 11.02 -3.59 4.88
N LEU A 22 10.51 -4.73 4.39
CA LEU A 22 10.80 -5.26 3.05
C LEU A 22 9.74 -4.86 1.99
N ALA A 23 8.64 -4.21 2.37
CA ALA A 23 7.55 -3.83 1.48
C ALA A 23 7.79 -2.45 0.83
N VAL A 24 8.74 -2.38 -0.10
CA VAL A 24 8.80 -1.35 -1.16
C VAL A 24 8.80 -2.12 -2.49
N PRO A 25 8.05 -1.70 -3.52
CA PRO A 25 7.87 -2.50 -4.73
C PRO A 25 9.22 -2.75 -5.41
N LEU A 26 9.65 -4.00 -5.41
CA LEU A 26 10.62 -4.53 -6.36
C LEU A 26 9.99 -4.40 -7.76
N HIS A 27 10.31 -3.32 -8.47
CA HIS A 27 10.18 -3.24 -9.91
C HIS A 27 11.58 -3.05 -10.50
N ALA A 28 12.13 -4.13 -11.03
CA ALA A 28 12.85 -4.20 -12.30
C ALA A 28 13.72 -5.47 -12.33
N GLN A 29 13.20 -6.53 -12.92
CA GLN A 29 14.04 -7.54 -13.56
C GLN A 29 13.39 -7.86 -14.92
N PRO A 30 14.08 -7.62 -16.05
CA PRO A 30 13.55 -8.00 -17.36
C PRO A 30 13.58 -9.52 -17.50
N ALA A 31 12.45 -10.08 -17.89
CA ALA A 31 12.30 -11.49 -18.24
C ALA A 31 13.04 -11.77 -19.56
N ASN A 32 13.90 -12.79 -19.55
CA ASN A 32 14.29 -13.51 -20.76
C ASN A 32 13.52 -14.83 -20.78
N GLU A 33 12.88 -15.08 -21.91
CA GLU A 33 12.19 -16.30 -22.27
C GLU A 33 13.19 -17.42 -22.61
N GLU A 34 12.84 -18.66 -22.26
CA GLU A 34 13.10 -19.82 -23.12
C GLU A 34 11.97 -20.86 -22.90
N PRO A 35 11.42 -21.47 -23.96
CA PRO A 35 10.29 -22.39 -23.86
C PRO A 35 10.75 -23.86 -23.76
N ALA A 36 9.94 -24.69 -23.11
CA ALA A 36 9.99 -26.13 -23.31
C ALA A 36 8.59 -26.76 -23.24
N ASP A 37 8.42 -27.66 -24.20
CA ASP A 37 7.26 -28.41 -24.67
C ASP A 37 6.44 -29.24 -23.66
N ASP A 38 5.15 -29.35 -24.02
CA ASP A 38 4.32 -30.56 -24.15
C ASP A 38 4.21 -31.57 -22.98
N ALA A 39 2.99 -31.72 -22.46
CA ALA A 39 2.39 -33.03 -22.19
C ALA A 39 0.88 -32.92 -21.93
N THR A 40 0.15 -33.57 -22.84
CA THR A 40 -1.26 -33.98 -22.78
C THR A 40 -1.67 -34.72 -21.50
N GLY A 41 -2.93 -34.52 -21.08
CA GLY A 41 -3.57 -35.25 -19.99
C GLY A 41 -5.05 -34.89 -19.86
N ASP A 42 -5.89 -35.70 -20.49
CA ASP A 42 -7.35 -35.61 -20.52
C ASP A 42 -7.93 -36.13 -19.19
N GLU A 43 -8.64 -35.28 -18.42
CA GLU A 43 -9.59 -35.75 -17.40
C GLU A 43 -10.72 -34.74 -17.20
N SER A 44 -11.88 -35.11 -17.74
CA SER A 44 -13.18 -34.48 -17.58
C SER A 44 -13.56 -34.33 -16.09
N THR A 45 -13.63 -33.10 -15.61
CA THR A 45 -14.53 -32.73 -14.51
C THR A 45 -15.27 -31.45 -14.85
N ASP A 46 -16.60 -31.58 -14.97
CA ASP A 46 -17.55 -30.46 -14.97
C ASP A 46 -17.31 -29.59 -13.72
N ASN A 47 -16.76 -28.40 -13.92
CA ASN A 47 -16.86 -27.30 -12.97
C ASN A 47 -16.86 -25.98 -13.73
N ASP A 48 -18.06 -25.43 -13.85
CA ASP A 48 -18.46 -24.03 -14.05
C ASP A 48 -17.31 -23.00 -14.01
N THR A 49 -16.51 -22.94 -15.08
CA THR A 49 -15.44 -21.95 -15.29
C THR A 49 -15.78 -21.09 -16.51
N ASP A 50 -17.02 -20.58 -16.58
CA ASP A 50 -17.41 -19.52 -17.52
C ASP A 50 -17.72 -18.24 -16.74
N SER A 51 -16.68 -17.62 -16.16
CA SER A 51 -16.84 -16.39 -15.35
C SER A 51 -15.96 -15.21 -15.77
N GLY A 52 -15.32 -15.29 -16.93
CA GLY A 52 -14.42 -14.26 -17.47
C GLY A 52 -14.99 -13.34 -18.56
N GLU A 53 -15.95 -13.78 -19.38
CA GLU A 53 -16.23 -13.11 -20.66
C GLU A 53 -17.62 -12.48 -20.81
N ARG A 54 -18.49 -12.54 -19.79
CA ARG A 54 -19.85 -11.98 -19.93
C ARG A 54 -19.84 -10.46 -20.04
N ALA A 55 -20.23 -9.97 -21.21
CA ALA A 55 -20.39 -8.55 -21.48
C ALA A 55 -21.44 -7.90 -20.57
N GLY A 56 -21.10 -6.73 -20.02
CA GLY A 56 -21.97 -5.94 -19.16
C GLY A 56 -22.23 -4.53 -19.70
N PRO A 57 -23.30 -3.85 -19.23
CA PRO A 57 -23.67 -2.55 -19.72
C PRO A 57 -22.69 -1.47 -19.22
N VAL A 58 -22.04 -0.79 -20.17
CA VAL A 58 -21.14 0.34 -19.94
C VAL A 58 -21.81 1.60 -20.47
N THR A 59 -22.06 2.57 -19.60
CA THR A 59 -22.62 3.88 -19.99
C THR A 59 -21.49 4.84 -20.31
N LEU A 60 -21.57 5.46 -21.47
CA LEU A 60 -20.61 6.42 -21.99
C LEU A 60 -21.30 7.76 -22.18
N GLN A 61 -20.61 8.84 -21.84
CA GLN A 61 -21.09 10.21 -21.98
C GLN A 61 -19.92 11.12 -22.39
N TRP A 62 -20.21 12.09 -23.27
CA TRP A 62 -19.22 13.06 -23.74
C TRP A 62 -19.85 14.46 -23.87
N GLY A 63 -19.00 15.46 -24.11
CA GLY A 63 -19.46 16.83 -24.35
C GLY A 63 -20.24 16.92 -25.66
N ALA A 64 -21.45 17.49 -25.61
CA ALA A 64 -22.25 17.70 -26.81
C ALA A 64 -21.59 18.71 -27.75
N VAL A 65 -21.54 18.38 -29.04
CA VAL A 65 -21.03 19.26 -30.10
C VAL A 65 -22.20 20.02 -30.72
N GLN A 66 -22.16 21.34 -30.66
CA GLN A 66 -23.21 22.18 -31.23
C GLN A 66 -23.33 21.95 -32.75
N GLY A 67 -24.56 21.72 -33.22
CA GLY A 67 -24.84 21.48 -34.63
C GLY A 67 -24.54 20.06 -35.13
N ALA A 68 -24.10 19.14 -34.26
CA ALA A 68 -23.96 17.74 -34.61
C ALA A 68 -25.34 17.08 -34.82
N ALA A 69 -25.50 16.34 -35.91
CA ALA A 69 -26.71 15.56 -36.18
C ALA A 69 -26.71 14.21 -35.42
N GLY A 70 -25.55 13.82 -34.89
CA GLY A 70 -25.35 12.63 -34.08
C GLY A 70 -23.87 12.38 -33.82
N TYR A 71 -23.57 11.18 -33.37
CA TYR A 71 -22.24 10.75 -32.98
C TYR A 71 -21.99 9.32 -33.42
N ARG A 72 -20.75 9.03 -33.80
CA ARG A 72 -20.25 7.69 -34.07
C ARG A 72 -19.18 7.34 -33.04
N ILE A 73 -19.34 6.21 -32.39
CA ILE A 73 -18.47 5.70 -31.34
C ILE A 73 -17.74 4.49 -31.90
N GLN A 74 -16.44 4.42 -31.63
CA GLN A 74 -15.64 3.23 -31.84
C GLN A 74 -14.94 2.82 -30.55
N VAL A 75 -14.97 1.52 -30.26
CA VAL A 75 -14.22 0.90 -29.18
C VAL A 75 -13.25 -0.10 -29.80
N SER A 76 -11.98 -0.04 -29.39
CA SER A 76 -10.93 -0.94 -29.83
C SER A 76 -10.26 -1.64 -28.66
N LYS A 77 -9.71 -2.82 -28.93
CA LYS A 77 -8.80 -3.53 -28.03
C LYS A 77 -7.39 -2.90 -28.06
N PRO A 78 -6.48 -3.31 -27.15
CA PRO A 78 -5.09 -2.83 -27.15
C PRO A 78 -4.33 -3.15 -28.44
N ASP A 79 -4.66 -4.25 -29.12
CA ASP A 79 -4.13 -4.64 -30.43
C ASP A 79 -4.61 -3.75 -31.61
N GLY A 80 -5.59 -2.87 -31.36
CA GLY A 80 -6.17 -1.97 -32.37
C GLY A 80 -7.41 -2.52 -33.08
N GLU A 81 -7.84 -3.75 -32.79
CA GLU A 81 -9.06 -4.34 -33.35
C GLU A 81 -10.29 -3.53 -32.89
N ILE A 82 -11.12 -3.07 -33.83
CA ILE A 82 -12.40 -2.41 -33.51
C ILE A 82 -13.43 -3.48 -33.15
N VAL A 83 -13.78 -3.55 -31.86
CA VAL A 83 -14.77 -4.51 -31.34
C VAL A 83 -16.19 -3.95 -31.34
N VAL A 84 -16.35 -2.63 -31.33
CA VAL A 84 -17.65 -1.96 -31.37
C VAL A 84 -17.58 -0.74 -32.27
N GLU A 85 -18.54 -0.60 -33.17
CA GLU A 85 -18.88 0.64 -33.86
C GLU A 85 -20.38 0.90 -33.72
N LYS A 86 -20.76 2.07 -33.18
CA LYS A 86 -22.16 2.42 -32.91
C LYS A 86 -22.44 3.87 -33.24
N THR A 87 -23.64 4.17 -33.75
CA THR A 87 -24.11 5.54 -33.98
C THR A 87 -25.25 5.87 -33.01
N THR A 88 -25.31 7.12 -32.53
CA THR A 88 -26.35 7.64 -31.64
C THR A 88 -26.62 9.10 -31.94
N THR A 89 -27.80 9.61 -31.64
CA THR A 89 -28.13 11.05 -31.75
C THR A 89 -27.83 11.80 -30.46
N GLU A 90 -27.79 11.12 -29.32
CA GLU A 90 -27.53 11.71 -28.01
C GLU A 90 -26.03 11.72 -27.70
N ALA A 91 -25.55 12.69 -26.91
CA ALA A 91 -24.16 12.72 -26.40
C ALA A 91 -23.92 11.69 -25.26
N ARG A 92 -24.63 10.57 -25.32
CA ARG A 92 -24.52 9.42 -24.41
C ARG A 92 -24.91 8.13 -25.14
N THR A 93 -24.37 7.00 -24.70
CA THR A 93 -24.79 5.67 -25.17
C THR A 93 -24.48 4.61 -24.14
N VAL A 94 -25.15 3.45 -24.26
CA VAL A 94 -24.83 2.23 -23.49
C VAL A 94 -24.29 1.19 -24.45
N LEU A 95 -23.16 0.58 -24.10
CA LEU A 95 -22.52 -0.52 -24.82
C LEU A 95 -22.50 -1.78 -23.96
N GLN A 96 -22.45 -2.96 -24.57
CA GLN A 96 -22.20 -4.22 -23.86
C GLN A 96 -20.74 -4.57 -24.08
N LEU A 97 -19.92 -4.49 -23.03
CA LEU A 97 -18.49 -4.78 -23.11
C LEU A 97 -18.11 -5.81 -22.03
N PRO A 98 -17.31 -6.83 -22.35
CA PRO A 98 -16.74 -7.71 -21.34
C PRO A 98 -15.74 -6.94 -20.47
N PRO A 99 -15.41 -7.45 -19.27
CA PRO A 99 -14.30 -6.92 -18.50
C PRO A 99 -13.00 -6.96 -19.32
N GLY A 100 -12.22 -5.88 -19.27
CA GLY A 100 -10.99 -5.78 -20.04
C GLY A 100 -10.55 -4.35 -20.31
N GLU A 101 -9.40 -4.23 -20.97
CA GLU A 101 -8.85 -2.95 -21.42
C GLU A 101 -9.28 -2.65 -22.85
N PHE A 102 -9.73 -1.42 -23.06
CA PHE A 102 -10.18 -0.92 -24.34
C PHE A 102 -9.68 0.50 -24.55
N ARG A 103 -9.81 0.99 -25.78
CA ARG A 103 -9.71 2.39 -26.14
C ARG A 103 -11.00 2.81 -26.81
N ILE A 104 -11.43 4.05 -26.58
CA ILE A 104 -12.64 4.61 -27.15
C ILE A 104 -12.34 5.91 -27.87
N ARG A 105 -13.03 6.14 -28.99
CA ARG A 105 -13.10 7.45 -29.64
C ARG A 105 -14.50 7.75 -30.12
N VAL A 106 -14.81 9.03 -30.23
CA VAL A 106 -16.13 9.53 -30.67
C VAL A 106 -15.93 10.54 -31.78
N ALA A 107 -16.67 10.41 -32.88
CA ALA A 107 -16.79 11.44 -33.91
C ALA A 107 -18.17 12.09 -33.85
N SER A 108 -18.21 13.41 -34.06
CA SER A 108 -19.47 14.09 -34.37
C SER A 108 -19.86 13.82 -35.83
N LEU A 109 -21.17 13.73 -36.07
CA LEU A 109 -21.74 13.54 -37.40
C LEU A 109 -22.31 14.86 -37.92
N ASP A 110 -21.99 15.19 -39.17
CA ASP A 110 -22.61 16.31 -39.88
C ASP A 110 -24.08 16.03 -40.23
N ARG A 111 -24.78 17.03 -40.78
CA ARG A 111 -26.18 16.89 -41.25
C ARG A 111 -26.39 15.83 -42.34
N PHE A 112 -25.30 15.30 -42.91
CA PHE A 112 -25.31 14.22 -43.91
C PHE A 112 -24.85 12.89 -43.30
N TYR A 113 -24.79 12.79 -41.96
CA TYR A 113 -24.35 11.62 -41.19
C TYR A 113 -22.91 11.16 -41.47
N ARG A 114 -22.05 12.07 -41.93
CA ARG A 114 -20.62 11.80 -42.14
C ARG A 114 -19.83 12.22 -40.90
N ALA A 115 -18.86 11.41 -40.52
CA ALA A 115 -17.93 11.76 -39.44
C ALA A 115 -17.11 12.99 -39.85
N SER A 116 -17.26 14.08 -39.10
CA SER A 116 -16.53 15.33 -39.37
C SER A 116 -15.14 15.29 -38.74
N GLN A 117 -15.08 15.04 -37.43
CA GLN A 117 -13.84 14.99 -36.66
C GLN A 117 -13.97 13.93 -35.56
N TRP A 118 -12.98 13.03 -35.50
CA TRP A 118 -12.81 12.08 -34.42
C TRP A 118 -12.10 12.72 -33.23
N SER A 119 -12.49 12.33 -32.01
CA SER A 119 -11.67 12.56 -30.82
C SER A 119 -10.38 11.75 -30.90
N GLY A 120 -9.41 12.11 -30.07
CA GLY A 120 -8.33 11.19 -29.72
C GLY A 120 -8.87 9.90 -29.08
N TRP A 121 -8.07 8.84 -29.12
CA TRP A 121 -8.34 7.62 -28.38
C TRP A 121 -8.17 7.88 -26.87
N ALA A 122 -9.18 7.53 -26.09
CA ALA A 122 -9.15 7.57 -24.63
C ALA A 122 -9.13 6.14 -24.06
N PRO A 123 -8.38 5.87 -22.98
CA PRO A 123 -8.39 4.56 -22.34
C PRO A 123 -9.75 4.29 -21.67
N LEU A 124 -10.23 3.05 -21.77
CA LEU A 124 -11.45 2.56 -21.16
C LEU A 124 -11.16 1.21 -20.48
N ASN A 125 -11.11 1.20 -19.15
CA ASN A 125 -10.96 -0.03 -18.37
C ASN A 125 -12.33 -0.48 -17.86
N VAL A 126 -12.82 -1.60 -18.39
CA VAL A 126 -14.10 -2.19 -18.00
C VAL A 126 -13.83 -3.22 -16.92
N GLN A 127 -14.33 -2.95 -15.72
CA GLN A 127 -14.19 -3.86 -14.59
C GLN A 127 -15.53 -4.49 -14.22
N ARG A 128 -15.50 -5.76 -13.83
CA ARG A 128 -16.68 -6.42 -13.29
C ARG A 128 -17.05 -5.78 -11.96
N SER A 129 -18.23 -5.19 -11.89
CA SER A 129 -18.75 -4.72 -10.61
C SER A 129 -19.16 -5.89 -9.73
N VAL A 130 -18.77 -5.82 -8.46
CA VAL A 130 -19.12 -6.78 -7.41
C VAL A 130 -19.69 -6.03 -6.21
N PRO A 131 -20.56 -6.66 -5.39
CA PRO A 131 -21.01 -6.07 -4.13
C PRO A 131 -19.81 -5.72 -3.24
N PRO A 132 -19.81 -4.55 -2.58
CA PRO A 132 -18.76 -4.20 -1.65
C PRO A 132 -18.81 -5.14 -0.44
N ARG A 133 -17.66 -5.46 0.15
CA ARG A 133 -17.59 -6.15 1.45
C ARG A 133 -17.22 -5.14 2.52
N LEU A 134 -18.07 -5.01 3.53
CA LEU A 134 -17.88 -4.08 4.63
C LEU A 134 -17.22 -4.84 5.78
N ASN A 135 -15.99 -4.47 6.12
CA ASN A 135 -15.24 -5.13 7.18
C ASN A 135 -15.42 -4.40 8.51
N ARG A 136 -15.47 -3.06 8.47
CA ARG A 136 -15.65 -2.22 9.65
C ARG A 136 -16.26 -0.88 9.26
N ILE A 137 -17.14 -0.36 10.09
CA ILE A 137 -17.64 1.01 9.99
C ILE A 137 -17.41 1.66 11.35
N THR A 138 -16.78 2.82 11.35
CA THR A 138 -16.51 3.61 12.55
C THR A 138 -16.74 5.07 12.24
N THR A 139 -16.85 5.89 13.26
CA THR A 139 -16.75 7.34 13.16
C THR A 139 -15.30 7.78 13.41
N SER A 140 -14.91 8.95 12.92
CA SER A 140 -13.64 9.58 13.31
C SER A 140 -13.85 10.99 13.83
N GLY A 141 -13.18 11.29 14.94
CA GLY A 141 -13.30 12.52 15.72
C GLY A 141 -13.49 12.18 17.20
N GLU A 142 -12.84 12.93 18.09
CA GLU A 142 -13.17 12.93 19.51
C GLU A 142 -14.35 13.88 19.75
N GLY A 143 -15.35 13.43 20.51
CA GLY A 143 -16.53 14.23 20.87
C GLY A 143 -17.86 13.69 20.31
N ILE A 144 -18.95 14.37 20.71
CA ILE A 144 -20.35 13.95 20.52
C ILE A 144 -20.82 14.01 19.04
N ASP A 145 -20.07 14.69 18.16
CA ASP A 145 -20.44 14.92 16.75
C ASP A 145 -19.25 14.63 15.80
N PRO A 146 -18.89 13.36 15.56
CA PRO A 146 -17.82 13.06 14.62
C PRO A 146 -18.24 13.48 13.20
N PRO A 147 -17.45 14.31 12.50
CA PRO A 147 -17.84 14.84 11.19
C PRO A 147 -17.80 13.78 10.08
N ASN A 148 -17.10 12.66 10.34
CA ASN A 148 -16.76 11.69 9.32
C ASN A 148 -17.12 10.26 9.77
N ILE A 149 -17.63 9.48 8.82
CA ILE A 149 -17.79 8.03 8.91
C ILE A 149 -16.67 7.39 8.09
N ILE A 150 -15.86 6.54 8.72
CA ILE A 150 -14.84 5.73 8.06
C ILE A 150 -15.39 4.33 7.84
N ILE A 151 -15.47 3.94 6.58
CA ILE A 151 -15.89 2.61 6.14
C ILE A 151 -14.65 1.89 5.60
N VAL A 152 -14.29 0.78 6.22
CA VAL A 152 -13.20 -0.10 5.78
C VAL A 152 -13.80 -1.31 5.09
N GLY A 153 -13.37 -1.59 3.87
CA GLY A 153 -13.93 -2.67 3.07
C GLY A 153 -13.27 -2.82 1.70
N THR A 154 -13.66 -3.85 0.95
CA THR A 154 -13.16 -4.11 -0.41
C THR A 154 -14.16 -4.88 -1.28
N PRO A 155 -14.12 -4.75 -2.62
CA PRO A 155 -13.50 -3.67 -3.37
C PRO A 155 -14.41 -2.43 -3.42
N PHE A 156 -13.79 -1.25 -3.44
CA PHE A 156 -14.45 0.01 -3.71
C PHE A 156 -13.97 0.58 -5.04
N PHE A 157 -14.88 1.20 -5.78
CA PHE A 157 -14.62 1.83 -7.08
C PHE A 157 -14.73 3.36 -6.98
N ARG A 158 -14.17 4.09 -7.94
CA ARG A 158 -14.27 5.57 -7.98
C ARG A 158 -15.70 6.10 -8.00
N GLN A 159 -16.64 5.32 -8.53
CA GLN A 159 -18.06 5.66 -8.62
C GLN A 159 -18.89 5.09 -7.46
N THR A 160 -18.24 4.59 -6.41
CA THR A 160 -18.94 4.08 -5.22
C THR A 160 -19.69 5.23 -4.56
N ARG A 161 -20.97 4.99 -4.24
CA ARG A 161 -21.81 5.92 -3.49
C ARG A 161 -22.06 5.35 -2.11
N VAL A 162 -22.27 6.24 -1.14
CA VAL A 162 -22.66 5.87 0.22
C VAL A 162 -23.93 6.61 0.56
N ARG A 163 -24.90 5.88 1.11
CA ARG A 163 -26.11 6.43 1.71
C ARG A 163 -26.08 6.15 3.19
N VAL A 164 -26.40 7.17 3.97
CA VAL A 164 -26.50 7.07 5.42
C VAL A 164 -27.92 7.45 5.79
N SER A 165 -28.60 6.61 6.55
CA SER A 165 -29.98 6.88 6.95
C SER A 165 -30.22 6.58 8.43
N LYS A 166 -31.14 7.32 9.04
CA LYS A 166 -31.62 7.10 10.41
C LYS A 166 -33.14 7.04 10.39
N ASN A 167 -33.73 5.96 10.89
CA ASN A 167 -35.19 5.73 10.87
C ASN A 167 -35.81 5.90 9.46
N GLY A 168 -35.08 5.50 8.42
CA GLY A 168 -35.52 5.64 7.02
C GLY A 168 -35.33 7.04 6.40
N ALA A 169 -34.92 8.05 7.16
CA ALA A 169 -34.57 9.37 6.62
C ALA A 169 -33.10 9.39 6.18
N GLU A 170 -32.85 9.71 4.91
CA GLU A 170 -31.50 9.85 4.36
C GLU A 170 -30.84 11.15 4.86
N LEU A 171 -29.60 11.04 5.31
CA LEU A 171 -28.80 12.15 5.81
C LEU A 171 -27.89 12.65 4.69
N PRO A 172 -27.74 13.98 4.51
CA PRO A 172 -26.96 14.50 3.42
C PRO A 172 -25.46 14.28 3.66
N VAL A 173 -24.81 13.68 2.68
CA VAL A 173 -23.37 13.44 2.61
C VAL A 173 -22.72 14.59 1.82
N SER A 174 -21.71 15.24 2.39
CA SER A 174 -20.98 16.34 1.74
C SER A 174 -19.92 15.82 0.78
N GLU A 175 -19.19 14.79 1.19
CA GLU A 175 -18.03 14.30 0.45
C GLU A 175 -17.83 12.81 0.70
N ILE A 176 -17.38 12.09 -0.34
CA ILE A 176 -16.93 10.71 -0.23
C ILE A 176 -15.52 10.65 -0.82
N ARG A 177 -14.54 10.31 0.01
CA ARG A 177 -13.15 10.15 -0.40
C ARG A 177 -12.76 8.68 -0.34
N LEU A 178 -12.23 8.17 -1.45
CA LEU A 178 -11.64 6.83 -1.50
C LEU A 178 -10.14 6.94 -1.20
N ASP A 179 -9.72 6.36 -0.08
CA ASP A 179 -8.33 6.26 0.34
C ASP A 179 -7.82 4.82 0.13
N ASN A 180 -6.72 4.70 -0.62
CA ASN A 180 -6.00 3.44 -0.89
C ASN A 180 -6.87 2.25 -1.35
N ASN A 181 -8.00 2.51 -2.04
CA ASN A 181 -8.98 1.51 -2.51
C ASN A 181 -9.59 0.59 -1.41
N LYS A 182 -9.37 0.91 -0.13
CA LYS A 182 -9.80 0.09 1.02
C LYS A 182 -10.60 0.87 2.06
N ASN A 183 -10.43 2.18 2.09
CA ASN A 183 -11.06 3.07 3.05
C ASN A 183 -11.93 4.06 2.30
N LEU A 184 -13.21 4.13 2.64
CA LEU A 184 -14.09 5.23 2.26
C LEU A 184 -14.22 6.14 3.47
N VAL A 185 -13.83 7.40 3.31
CA VAL A 185 -14.06 8.46 4.29
C VAL A 185 -15.26 9.26 3.80
N VAL A 186 -16.34 9.20 4.56
CA VAL A 186 -17.62 9.84 4.25
C VAL A 186 -17.80 11.03 5.18
N THR A 187 -17.74 12.22 4.62
CA THR A 187 -17.91 13.48 5.36
C THR A 187 -19.38 13.89 5.31
N MET A 188 -20.00 14.08 6.47
CA MET A 188 -21.40 14.51 6.56
C MET A 188 -21.55 16.00 6.22
N ALA A 189 -22.70 16.42 5.68
CA ALA A 189 -22.95 17.85 5.41
C ALA A 189 -23.07 18.67 6.71
N LEU A 190 -22.56 19.90 6.69
CA LEU A 190 -22.64 20.83 7.83
C LEU A 190 -24.10 20.97 8.31
N GLY A 191 -24.32 20.70 9.61
CA GLY A 191 -25.65 20.68 10.21
C GLY A 191 -26.29 19.28 10.35
N SER A 192 -25.73 18.26 9.70
CA SER A 192 -26.13 16.85 9.83
C SER A 192 -25.42 16.21 11.01
N ARG A 193 -25.71 16.70 12.22
CA ARG A 193 -25.13 16.17 13.45
C ARG A 193 -25.52 14.71 13.62
N LEU A 194 -24.52 13.84 13.72
CA LEU A 194 -24.70 12.42 13.93
C LEU A 194 -25.04 12.16 15.41
N GLN A 195 -26.30 12.39 15.76
CA GLN A 195 -26.81 12.13 17.11
C GLN A 195 -26.66 10.66 17.54
N PRO A 196 -26.58 10.35 18.85
CA PRO A 196 -26.63 8.98 19.34
C PRO A 196 -27.79 8.16 18.76
N GLY A 197 -27.53 6.88 18.48
CA GLY A 197 -28.48 5.93 17.92
C GLY A 197 -27.92 5.07 16.79
N ALA A 198 -28.77 4.22 16.24
CA ALA A 198 -28.45 3.33 15.11
C ALA A 198 -28.69 4.02 13.77
N TYR A 199 -27.77 3.80 12.84
CA TYR A 199 -27.77 4.30 11.48
C TYR A 199 -27.61 3.13 10.51
N GLU A 200 -28.35 3.15 9.40
CA GLU A 200 -28.15 2.22 8.29
C GLU A 200 -27.22 2.87 7.27
N VAL A 201 -26.08 2.24 7.00
CA VAL A 201 -25.11 2.66 6.01
C VAL A 201 -25.18 1.69 4.82
N GLU A 202 -25.58 2.20 3.66
CA GLU A 202 -25.63 1.45 2.40
C GLU A 202 -24.49 1.94 1.48
N VAL A 203 -23.57 1.04 1.15
CA VAL A 203 -22.49 1.29 0.19
C VAL A 203 -22.87 0.67 -1.14
N ILE A 204 -22.84 1.46 -2.21
CA ILE A 204 -23.36 1.10 -3.54
C ILE A 204 -22.21 1.22 -4.56
N ASN A 205 -21.71 0.08 -5.00
CA ASN A 205 -20.77 -0.03 -6.11
C ASN A 205 -21.51 0.15 -7.47
N PRO A 206 -20.78 0.34 -8.58
CA PRO A 206 -21.35 0.44 -9.93
C PRO A 206 -22.32 -0.72 -10.25
N GLY A 207 -23.27 -0.50 -11.16
CA GLY A 207 -24.27 -1.53 -11.47
C GLY A 207 -25.21 -1.87 -10.30
N ASN A 208 -25.38 -0.94 -9.35
CA ASN A 208 -26.26 -1.05 -8.19
C ASN A 208 -25.97 -2.26 -7.30
N LYS A 209 -24.70 -2.70 -7.23
CA LYS A 209 -24.29 -3.75 -6.31
C LYS A 209 -24.03 -3.11 -4.96
N SER A 210 -24.85 -3.41 -3.96
CA SER A 210 -24.76 -2.78 -2.65
C SER A 210 -24.49 -3.76 -1.52
N ALA A 211 -23.98 -3.23 -0.41
CA ALA A 211 -23.95 -3.89 0.88
C ALA A 211 -24.40 -2.89 1.95
N ARG A 212 -24.99 -3.42 3.02
CA ARG A 212 -25.56 -2.65 4.12
C ARG A 212 -24.91 -3.08 5.42
N SER A 213 -24.76 -2.13 6.33
CA SER A 213 -24.28 -2.38 7.68
C SER A 213 -24.88 -1.34 8.62
N GLU A 214 -24.99 -1.72 9.88
CA GLU A 214 -25.42 -0.81 10.94
C GLU A 214 -24.20 -0.08 11.51
N LEU A 215 -24.36 1.22 11.77
CA LEU A 215 -23.45 2.06 12.54
C LEU A 215 -24.19 2.51 13.80
N ARG A 216 -23.68 2.15 14.97
CA ARG A 216 -24.24 2.60 16.24
C ARG A 216 -23.37 3.68 16.85
N ILE A 217 -23.97 4.83 17.11
CA ILE A 217 -23.34 5.95 17.81
C ILE A 217 -23.84 5.92 19.24
N LEU A 218 -22.93 5.79 20.19
CA LEU A 218 -23.26 5.68 21.62
C LEU A 218 -23.42 7.08 22.22
N SER A 219 -24.40 7.23 23.11
CA SER A 219 -24.54 8.43 23.94
C SER A 219 -23.41 8.53 24.97
N GLU A 220 -23.20 9.72 25.52
CA GLU A 220 -22.18 9.99 26.55
C GLU A 220 -22.40 9.11 27.80
N ASP A 221 -23.66 8.99 28.26
CA ASP A 221 -24.06 8.12 29.37
C ASP A 221 -23.79 6.63 29.09
N GLU A 222 -24.03 6.17 27.85
CA GLU A 222 -23.74 4.78 27.46
C GLU A 222 -22.23 4.51 27.37
N GLN A 223 -21.44 5.50 26.94
CA GLN A 223 -19.99 5.40 26.91
C GLN A 223 -19.42 5.33 28.33
N GLU A 224 -19.93 6.15 29.25
CA GLU A 224 -19.56 6.11 30.67
C GLU A 224 -19.95 4.78 31.32
N GLN A 225 -21.15 4.24 31.05
CA GLN A 225 -21.55 2.93 31.62
C GLN A 225 -20.74 1.77 31.06
N ILE A 226 -20.28 1.82 29.81
CA ILE A 226 -19.38 0.80 29.26
C ILE A 226 -18.00 0.90 29.92
N ALA A 227 -17.50 2.11 30.17
CA ALA A 227 -16.25 2.33 30.91
C ALA A 227 -16.36 1.85 32.37
N VAL A 228 -17.46 2.19 33.06
CA VAL A 228 -17.73 1.78 34.45
C VAL A 228 -17.96 0.28 34.59
N ASN A 229 -18.60 -0.39 33.62
CA ASN A 229 -18.78 -1.84 33.63
C ASN A 229 -17.48 -2.61 33.31
N GLN A 230 -16.57 -2.01 32.53
CA GLN A 230 -15.21 -2.53 32.38
C GLN A 230 -14.41 -2.41 33.68
N GLU A 231 -14.68 -1.40 34.51
CA GLU A 231 -14.08 -1.27 35.86
C GLU A 231 -14.77 -2.16 36.92
N THR A 232 -16.09 -2.40 36.83
CA THR A 232 -16.87 -3.09 37.88
C THR A 232 -16.79 -4.63 37.79
N THR A 233 -16.29 -5.19 36.68
CA THR A 233 -16.04 -6.64 36.56
C THR A 233 -14.66 -7.07 37.09
N ALA A 234 -13.88 -6.13 37.64
CA ALA A 234 -12.65 -6.44 38.36
C ALA A 234 -12.96 -6.74 39.84
N GLN A 235 -13.08 -8.03 40.18
CA GLN A 235 -12.99 -8.49 41.58
C GLN A 235 -11.65 -8.06 42.20
N PRO A 236 -11.58 -7.83 43.52
CA PRO A 236 -10.35 -7.44 44.19
C PRO A 236 -9.44 -8.65 44.38
N GLU A 237 -8.65 -8.99 43.36
CA GLU A 237 -7.54 -9.92 43.48
C GLU A 237 -6.26 -9.24 42.94
N ASP A 238 -5.30 -9.11 43.87
CA ASP A 238 -3.90 -8.73 43.69
C ASP A 238 -3.55 -7.32 43.14
N PRO A 239 -2.45 -6.71 43.62
CA PRO A 239 -2.05 -5.36 43.22
C PRO A 239 -1.83 -5.30 41.70
N LEU A 240 -2.48 -4.32 41.07
CA LEU A 240 -2.51 -4.07 39.64
C LEU A 240 -1.12 -4.14 38.98
N PRO A 241 -0.95 -4.88 37.86
CA PRO A 241 0.25 -4.79 37.07
C PRO A 241 0.32 -3.39 36.44
N GLU A 242 1.49 -2.76 36.52
CA GLU A 242 1.73 -1.40 36.03
C GLU A 242 1.26 -1.19 34.58
N PRO A 243 0.79 0.02 34.22
CA PRO A 243 0.29 0.35 32.89
C PRO A 243 1.41 0.21 31.84
N GLY A 244 1.49 -1.00 31.27
CA GLY A 244 2.45 -1.38 30.23
C GLY A 244 2.42 -2.87 29.83
N ALA A 245 1.67 -3.71 30.54
CA ALA A 245 1.56 -5.14 30.30
C ALA A 245 0.57 -5.56 29.18
N TRP A 246 0.45 -4.81 28.08
CA TRP A 246 -0.54 -5.11 27.03
C TRP A 246 -0.25 -6.38 26.21
N PHE A 247 0.87 -7.08 26.46
CA PHE A 247 1.18 -8.39 25.86
C PHE A 247 2.03 -9.26 26.82
N GLY A 248 1.46 -9.77 27.91
CA GLY A 248 2.12 -10.81 28.73
C GLY A 248 3.57 -10.51 29.15
N GLY A 249 3.84 -9.28 29.58
CA GLY A 249 5.18 -8.81 29.99
C GLY A 249 6.07 -8.25 28.86
N PHE A 250 5.58 -8.23 27.61
CA PHE A 250 6.31 -7.72 26.45
C PHE A 250 5.99 -6.24 26.22
N TYR A 251 6.95 -5.35 26.53
CA TYR A 251 6.83 -3.92 26.26
C TYR A 251 7.25 -3.63 24.81
N TRP A 252 6.35 -3.10 23.98
CA TRP A 252 6.68 -2.74 22.59
C TRP A 252 7.85 -1.75 22.49
N THR A 253 8.04 -0.92 23.52
CA THR A 253 9.17 0.00 23.64
C THR A 253 10.50 -0.72 23.73
N SER A 254 10.52 -1.98 24.18
CA SER A 254 11.72 -2.82 24.20
C SER A 254 12.16 -3.28 22.82
N LEU A 255 11.34 -3.10 21.79
CA LEU A 255 11.72 -3.38 20.40
C LEU A 255 12.39 -2.19 19.70
N VAL A 256 12.44 -1.01 20.32
CA VAL A 256 13.04 0.19 19.73
C VAL A 256 14.42 0.39 20.33
N PRO A 257 15.49 0.40 19.51
CA PRO A 257 16.85 0.64 19.99
C PRO A 257 16.96 1.93 20.80
N GLY A 258 17.55 1.86 21.99
CA GLY A 258 17.80 3.00 22.87
C GLY A 258 16.66 3.39 23.82
N LEU A 259 15.41 2.98 23.57
CA LEU A 259 14.31 3.27 24.50
C LEU A 259 14.44 2.55 25.85
N PRO A 260 14.87 1.27 25.92
CA PRO A 260 15.11 0.60 27.20
C PRO A 260 16.19 1.29 28.03
N GLU A 261 17.33 1.62 27.44
CA GLU A 261 18.42 2.30 28.13
C GLU A 261 18.02 3.68 28.63
N TYR A 262 17.19 4.40 27.85
CA TYR A 262 16.62 5.68 28.26
C TYR A 262 15.69 5.53 29.47
N ARG A 263 14.83 4.50 29.48
CA ARG A 263 13.93 4.20 30.61
C ARG A 263 14.69 3.79 31.86
N ASP A 264 15.78 3.04 31.70
CA ASP A 264 16.60 2.54 32.80
C ASP A 264 17.56 3.63 33.34
N GLY A 265 17.38 4.90 32.91
CA GLY A 265 18.12 6.07 33.38
C GLY A 265 19.46 6.31 32.70
N ASN A 266 19.85 5.46 31.75
CA ASN A 266 21.05 5.66 30.92
C ASN A 266 20.71 6.51 29.69
N TYR A 267 20.43 7.79 29.93
CA TYR A 267 20.01 8.73 28.90
C TYR A 267 21.04 8.93 27.78
N VAL A 268 22.34 8.84 28.08
CA VAL A 268 23.39 9.04 27.08
C VAL A 268 23.39 7.88 26.07
N THR A 269 23.45 6.65 26.55
CA THR A 269 23.42 5.46 25.69
C THR A 269 22.07 5.33 25.00
N GLY A 270 20.97 5.55 25.70
CA GLY A 270 19.63 5.49 25.12
C GLY A 270 19.40 6.51 24.01
N THR A 271 19.79 7.76 24.24
CA THR A 271 19.67 8.82 23.21
C THR A 271 20.58 8.56 22.01
N ALA A 272 21.79 8.02 22.24
CA ALA A 272 22.70 7.68 21.14
C ALA A 272 22.11 6.59 20.24
N TRP A 273 21.64 5.46 20.81
CA TRP A 273 21.05 4.38 20.04
C TRP A 273 19.76 4.80 19.33
N LEU A 274 18.84 5.46 20.05
CA LEU A 274 17.57 5.91 19.49
C LEU A 274 17.80 6.96 18.40
N GLY A 275 18.70 7.90 18.64
CA GLY A 275 19.07 8.95 17.68
C GLY A 275 19.67 8.36 16.41
N THR A 276 20.62 7.43 16.53
CA THR A 276 21.23 6.75 15.36
C THR A 276 20.19 5.94 14.61
N PHE A 277 19.36 5.16 15.30
CA PHE A 277 18.32 4.35 14.66
C PHE A 277 17.32 5.21 13.86
N LEU A 278 16.79 6.27 14.47
CA LEU A 278 15.85 7.18 13.82
C LEU A 278 16.52 7.97 12.68
N ALA A 279 17.78 8.39 12.85
CA ALA A 279 18.53 9.06 11.79
C ALA A 279 18.72 8.16 10.56
N MET A 280 19.01 6.87 10.75
CA MET A 280 19.17 5.92 9.64
C MET A 280 17.85 5.65 8.92
N ILE A 281 16.73 5.53 9.65
CA ILE A 281 15.39 5.41 9.03
C ILE A 281 15.06 6.67 8.23
N ALA A 282 15.24 7.86 8.81
CA ALA A 282 14.96 9.11 8.14
C ALA A 282 15.83 9.31 6.89
N PHE A 283 17.14 9.02 7.01
CA PHE A 283 18.07 9.09 5.89
C PHE A 283 17.69 8.08 4.80
N SER A 284 17.43 6.82 5.15
CA SER A 284 16.96 5.79 4.19
C SER A 284 15.68 6.25 3.47
N SER A 285 14.67 6.71 4.20
CA SER A 285 13.43 7.23 3.61
C SER A 285 13.68 8.41 2.66
N SER A 286 14.59 9.33 3.01
CA SER A 286 14.93 10.46 2.14
C SER A 286 15.58 10.01 0.83
N GLN A 287 16.42 8.97 0.88
CA GLN A 287 17.11 8.42 -0.30
C GLN A 287 16.15 7.62 -1.19
N ALA A 288 15.18 6.91 -0.60
CA ALA A 288 14.10 6.28 -1.34
C ALA A 288 13.25 7.32 -2.09
N GLN A 289 12.92 8.44 -1.44
CA GLN A 289 12.20 9.54 -2.09
C GLN A 289 13.02 10.17 -3.21
N ALA A 290 14.32 10.39 -3.00
CA ALA A 290 15.22 10.89 -4.05
C ALA A 290 15.25 9.95 -5.26
N ALA A 291 15.42 8.64 -5.04
CA ALA A 291 15.39 7.63 -6.11
C ALA A 291 14.04 7.62 -6.86
N ASN A 292 12.93 7.64 -6.13
CA ASN A 292 11.59 7.67 -6.73
C ASN A 292 11.33 8.97 -7.52
N SER A 293 11.84 10.11 -7.05
CA SER A 293 11.71 11.39 -7.75
C SER A 293 12.48 11.38 -9.08
N THR A 294 13.67 10.76 -9.12
CA THR A 294 14.44 10.57 -10.35
C THR A 294 13.68 9.70 -11.35
N VAL A 295 13.10 8.57 -10.92
CA VAL A 295 12.27 7.70 -11.79
C VAL A 295 11.03 8.44 -12.28
N THR A 296 10.30 9.10 -11.38
CA THR A 296 9.08 9.84 -11.72
C THR A 296 9.38 11.00 -12.68
N SER A 297 10.55 11.64 -12.56
CA SER A 297 10.97 12.68 -13.50
C SER A 297 11.27 12.12 -14.90
N GLN A 298 11.78 10.89 -15.00
CA GLN A 298 11.96 10.19 -16.27
C GLN A 298 10.62 9.74 -16.87
N GLU A 299 9.73 9.18 -16.04
CA GLU A 299 8.41 8.73 -16.51
C GLU A 299 7.54 9.88 -17.02
N ASN A 300 7.70 11.10 -16.49
CA ASN A 300 6.96 12.28 -16.95
C ASN A 300 7.67 13.09 -18.05
N ASP A 301 8.90 12.71 -18.44
CA ASP A 301 9.58 13.34 -19.58
C ASP A 301 8.92 12.85 -20.88
N PHE A 302 8.29 13.78 -21.60
CA PHE A 302 7.67 13.53 -22.89
C PHE A 302 8.62 12.81 -23.86
N PHE A 303 9.90 13.20 -23.89
CA PHE A 303 10.88 12.57 -24.77
C PHE A 303 11.19 11.15 -24.35
N TYR A 304 11.14 10.84 -23.05
CA TYR A 304 11.32 9.46 -22.57
C TYR A 304 10.16 8.57 -23.01
N GLN A 305 8.91 9.02 -22.84
CA GLN A 305 7.74 8.24 -23.26
C GLN A 305 7.70 8.01 -24.78
N VAL A 306 8.08 9.03 -25.58
CA VAL A 306 8.00 8.98 -27.04
C VAL A 306 9.19 8.24 -27.66
N LEU A 307 10.39 8.36 -27.11
CA LEU A 307 11.62 7.81 -27.72
C LEU A 307 12.00 6.42 -27.20
N ASN A 308 11.44 5.97 -26.07
CA ASN A 308 11.69 4.64 -25.53
C ASN A 308 10.78 3.57 -26.16
N ASP A 309 9.71 3.99 -26.86
CA ASP A 309 8.91 3.12 -27.71
C ASP A 309 9.23 3.39 -29.20
N PRO A 310 9.86 2.43 -29.91
CA PRO A 310 10.26 2.63 -31.30
C PRO A 310 9.07 2.90 -32.24
N VAL A 311 7.85 2.46 -31.88
CA VAL A 311 6.64 2.69 -32.67
C VAL A 311 6.15 4.13 -32.52
N TYR A 312 6.13 4.69 -31.31
CA TYR A 312 5.80 6.10 -31.11
C TYR A 312 6.86 7.03 -31.71
N ALA A 313 8.13 6.66 -31.61
CA ALA A 313 9.23 7.42 -32.18
C ALA A 313 9.11 7.52 -33.72
N LEU A 314 8.74 6.42 -34.39
CA LEU A 314 8.44 6.38 -35.82
C LEU A 314 7.16 7.15 -36.19
N ALA A 315 6.10 7.07 -35.37
CA ALA A 315 4.87 7.82 -35.61
C ALA A 315 5.07 9.34 -35.43
N TYR A 316 5.92 9.74 -34.48
CA TYR A 316 6.23 11.14 -34.20
C TYR A 316 7.06 11.77 -35.33
N SER A 317 8.06 11.04 -35.87
CA SER A 317 8.86 11.54 -37.00
C SER A 317 8.02 11.77 -38.26
N GLN A 318 7.00 10.93 -38.50
CA GLN A 318 6.09 11.10 -39.64
C GLN A 318 5.10 12.26 -39.49
N THR A 319 4.78 12.67 -38.26
CA THR A 319 3.73 13.67 -37.99
C THR A 319 4.26 15.09 -37.82
N THR A 320 5.54 15.26 -37.48
CA THR A 320 6.10 16.56 -37.09
C THR A 320 6.99 17.23 -38.12
N ASN A 321 7.18 16.65 -39.32
CA ASN A 321 8.12 17.14 -40.34
C ASN A 321 9.56 17.35 -39.81
N VAL A 322 9.91 16.71 -38.70
CA VAL A 322 11.25 16.75 -38.12
C VAL A 322 12.19 15.96 -39.04
N ASP A 323 13.31 16.56 -39.45
CA ASP A 323 14.28 15.88 -40.30
C ASP A 323 14.86 14.65 -39.58
N THR A 324 15.27 13.64 -40.34
CA THR A 324 15.86 12.40 -39.80
C THR A 324 17.08 12.73 -38.93
N ASN A 325 17.86 13.76 -39.30
CA ASN A 325 19.01 14.20 -38.51
C ASN A 325 18.61 14.86 -37.18
N GLU A 326 17.55 15.67 -37.17
CA GLU A 326 17.03 16.31 -35.95
C GLU A 326 16.46 15.26 -34.99
N PHE A 327 15.78 14.25 -35.52
CA PHE A 327 15.28 13.13 -34.73
C PHE A 327 16.42 12.31 -34.10
N ILE A 328 17.48 12.00 -34.87
CA ILE A 328 18.67 11.32 -34.33
C ILE A 328 19.33 12.17 -33.23
N GLN A 329 19.41 13.49 -33.40
CA GLN A 329 19.95 14.37 -32.36
C GLN A 329 19.12 14.34 -31.07
N LEU A 330 17.78 14.39 -31.18
CA LEU A 330 16.87 14.29 -30.03
C LEU A 330 16.98 12.92 -29.34
N TYR A 331 17.12 11.84 -30.10
CA TYR A 331 17.36 10.50 -29.57
C TYR A 331 18.70 10.40 -28.83
N VAL A 332 19.79 10.92 -29.41
CA VAL A 332 21.09 10.93 -28.74
C VAL A 332 21.05 11.80 -27.47
N LEU A 333 20.38 12.96 -27.51
CA LEU A 333 20.20 13.82 -26.34
C LEU A 333 19.41 13.13 -25.23
N SER A 334 18.36 12.37 -25.56
CA SER A 334 17.57 11.63 -24.56
C SER A 334 18.40 10.50 -23.92
N GLN A 335 19.23 9.81 -24.70
CA GLN A 335 20.16 8.80 -24.17
C GLN A 335 21.27 9.42 -23.30
N LEU A 336 21.78 10.59 -23.66
CA LEU A 336 22.75 11.34 -22.83
C LEU A 336 22.10 11.88 -21.54
N ASN A 337 20.84 12.33 -21.61
CA ASN A 337 20.11 12.76 -20.43
C ASN A 337 19.88 11.57 -19.47
N ARG A 338 19.52 10.40 -20.01
CA ARG A 338 19.37 9.15 -19.23
C ARG A 338 20.68 8.75 -18.54
N SER A 339 21.80 8.72 -19.27
CA SER A 339 23.10 8.35 -18.69
C SER A 339 23.58 9.34 -17.62
N SER A 340 23.08 10.58 -17.64
CA SER A 340 23.34 11.57 -16.58
C SER A 340 22.51 11.33 -15.31
N LEU A 341 21.35 10.69 -15.41
CA LEU A 341 20.44 10.42 -14.29
C LEU A 341 20.69 9.07 -13.62
N GLU A 342 21.19 8.07 -14.35
CA GLU A 342 21.53 6.75 -13.80
C GLU A 342 22.49 6.79 -12.59
N PRO A 343 23.57 7.62 -12.58
CA PRO A 343 24.43 7.78 -11.41
C PRO A 343 23.69 8.32 -10.18
N SER A 344 22.77 9.28 -10.38
CA SER A 344 22.01 9.87 -9.27
C SER A 344 21.01 8.89 -8.66
N TYR A 345 20.32 8.11 -9.51
CA TYR A 345 19.40 7.07 -9.08
C TYR A 345 20.14 5.94 -8.36
N SER A 346 21.20 5.41 -8.97
CA SER A 346 21.98 4.30 -8.39
C SER A 346 22.63 4.69 -7.06
N LEU A 347 23.13 5.93 -6.93
CA LEU A 347 23.65 6.45 -5.67
C LEU A 347 22.56 6.55 -4.59
N ALA A 348 21.38 7.11 -4.93
CA ALA A 348 20.26 7.22 -4.00
C ALA A 348 19.72 5.86 -3.58
N ALA A 349 19.50 4.95 -4.53
CA ALA A 349 19.08 3.58 -4.26
C ALA A 349 20.13 2.83 -3.40
N GLY A 350 21.42 2.95 -3.72
CA GLY A 350 22.51 2.38 -2.93
C GLY A 350 22.51 2.88 -1.49
N ASN A 351 22.41 4.20 -1.30
CA ASN A 351 22.35 4.81 0.04
C ASN A 351 21.09 4.37 0.81
N TYR A 352 19.94 4.23 0.15
CA TYR A 352 18.72 3.68 0.74
C TYR A 352 18.97 2.28 1.32
N TYR A 353 19.55 1.37 0.53
CA TYR A 353 19.84 -0.01 0.98
C TYR A 353 20.87 -0.07 2.09
N ILE A 354 21.95 0.72 2.00
CA ILE A 354 23.00 0.77 3.03
C ILE A 354 22.40 1.26 4.35
N ALA A 355 21.63 2.35 4.31
CA ALA A 355 21.05 2.94 5.52
C ALA A 355 19.94 2.07 6.13
N GLY A 356 19.07 1.50 5.30
CA GLY A 356 18.03 0.56 5.73
C GLY A 356 18.64 -0.72 6.32
N GLY A 357 19.65 -1.29 5.66
CA GLY A 357 20.39 -2.46 6.14
C GLY A 357 21.08 -2.19 7.47
N ALA A 358 21.72 -1.03 7.63
CA ALA A 358 22.33 -0.65 8.90
C ALA A 358 21.29 -0.43 10.01
N ALA A 359 20.12 0.14 9.72
CA ALA A 359 19.02 0.26 10.68
C ALA A 359 18.52 -1.13 11.15
N ILE A 360 18.40 -2.09 10.21
CA ILE A 360 18.04 -3.47 10.53
C ILE A 360 19.11 -4.13 11.41
N LEU A 361 20.40 -3.95 11.08
CA LEU A 361 21.49 -4.50 11.89
C LEU A 361 21.48 -3.91 13.31
N ILE A 362 21.30 -2.60 13.46
CA ILE A 362 21.15 -1.94 14.76
C ILE A 362 19.98 -2.53 15.54
N TRP A 363 18.84 -2.73 14.89
CA TRP A 363 17.66 -3.33 15.50
C TRP A 363 17.87 -4.79 15.93
N LEU A 364 18.52 -5.60 15.09
CA LEU A 364 18.87 -6.99 15.41
C LEU A 364 19.90 -7.06 16.54
N SER A 365 20.91 -6.19 16.55
CA SER A 365 21.88 -6.08 17.64
C SER A 365 21.19 -5.68 18.95
N HIS A 366 20.25 -4.74 18.90
CA HIS A 366 19.44 -4.36 20.05
C HIS A 366 18.65 -5.54 20.62
N ILE A 367 17.92 -6.27 19.77
CA ILE A 367 17.18 -7.47 20.20
C ILE A 367 18.11 -8.50 20.80
N PHE A 368 19.24 -8.77 20.15
CA PHE A 368 20.21 -9.74 20.64
C PHE A 368 20.75 -9.34 22.02
N LEU A 369 21.20 -8.10 22.19
CA LEU A 369 21.74 -7.61 23.47
C LEU A 369 20.67 -7.55 24.58
N TYR A 370 19.44 -7.17 24.24
CA TYR A 370 18.36 -7.04 25.21
C TYR A 370 17.81 -8.40 25.69
N TYR A 371 17.76 -9.40 24.81
CA TYR A 371 17.18 -10.71 25.14
C TYR A 371 18.21 -11.79 25.49
N ASP A 372 19.45 -11.71 24.99
CA ASP A 372 20.49 -12.71 25.28
C ASP A 372 21.18 -12.48 26.64
N GLY A 373 20.87 -11.36 27.32
CA GLY A 373 21.21 -11.14 28.73
C GLY A 373 20.45 -12.05 29.72
N GLY A 374 19.49 -12.86 29.24
CA GLY A 374 18.69 -13.77 30.07
C GLY A 374 18.31 -15.06 29.36
N SER A 375 19.10 -16.12 29.55
CA SER A 375 18.65 -17.52 29.58
C SER A 375 18.03 -18.15 28.32
N LEU A 376 18.43 -17.79 27.10
CA LEU A 376 17.99 -18.52 25.90
C LEU A 376 18.79 -19.81 25.60
N LEU A 377 19.84 -20.10 26.38
CA LEU A 377 20.67 -21.32 26.23
C LEU A 377 20.74 -22.21 27.48
N ASP A 378 20.18 -21.83 28.63
CA ASP A 378 20.21 -22.69 29.82
C ASP A 378 18.92 -23.49 29.95
N GLY A 379 18.81 -24.51 29.11
CA GLY A 379 17.83 -25.59 29.23
C GLY A 379 18.31 -26.69 30.18
N SER A 380 18.81 -26.34 31.37
CA SER A 380 19.09 -27.33 32.41
C SER A 380 18.32 -27.01 33.69
N GLU A 381 17.33 -27.86 33.98
CA GLU A 381 16.64 -27.90 35.26
C GLU A 381 17.68 -28.09 36.38
N SER A 382 17.71 -27.18 37.35
CA SER A 382 18.08 -27.56 38.71
C SER A 382 17.07 -26.99 39.69
N VAL A 383 16.20 -27.91 40.12
CA VAL A 383 15.45 -27.84 41.35
C VAL A 383 16.45 -27.74 42.50
N PHE A 384 16.49 -26.62 43.22
CA PHE A 384 16.69 -26.63 44.68
C PHE A 384 16.23 -25.31 45.31
N ASP A 385 15.28 -25.46 46.22
CA ASP A 385 14.79 -24.48 47.18
C ASP A 385 15.82 -24.26 48.30
N SER A 386 16.17 -23.00 48.61
CA SER A 386 16.23 -22.46 49.98
C SER A 386 16.81 -21.03 50.03
N ASN A 387 15.97 -20.07 50.48
CA ASN A 387 16.20 -18.89 51.36
C ASN A 387 17.50 -18.03 51.33
N PRO A 388 17.48 -16.75 51.79
CA PRO A 388 18.32 -15.68 51.27
C PRO A 388 19.46 -15.27 52.22
N ARG A 389 20.32 -14.40 51.68
CA ARG A 389 21.49 -13.70 52.28
C ARG A 389 22.84 -14.35 51.96
N ALA A 390 23.55 -13.75 51.01
CA ALA A 390 24.97 -13.45 51.18
C ALA A 390 25.43 -12.43 50.12
N SER A 391 26.04 -11.37 50.61
CA SER A 391 26.87 -10.40 49.90
C SER A 391 28.07 -11.06 49.18
N ILE A 392 28.43 -10.55 48.01
CA ILE A 392 29.72 -10.84 47.34
C ILE A 392 30.28 -9.47 46.93
N GLN A 393 31.17 -8.85 47.71
CA GLN A 393 32.64 -8.96 47.69
C GLN A 393 33.26 -8.98 46.29
N SER A 394 33.87 -7.85 45.94
CA SER A 394 34.77 -7.59 44.82
C SER A 394 35.93 -8.58 44.73
N VAL A 395 36.25 -9.03 43.51
CA VAL A 395 37.51 -9.73 43.18
C VAL A 395 38.15 -9.07 41.96
N TYR A 396 39.36 -8.55 42.17
CA TYR A 396 40.30 -8.07 41.16
C TYR A 396 41.17 -9.23 40.67
N PHE A 397 41.50 -9.29 39.37
CA PHE A 397 42.78 -9.82 38.85
C PHE A 397 43.09 -9.09 37.53
N GLN A 398 44.09 -8.20 37.49
CA GLN A 398 45.52 -8.40 37.24
C GLN A 398 45.88 -8.81 35.80
N ASN A 399 46.40 -7.81 35.10
CA ASN A 399 47.08 -7.83 33.81
C ASN A 399 48.52 -8.35 33.97
N PRO A 400 49.09 -9.05 32.98
CA PRO A 400 50.51 -8.90 32.69
C PRO A 400 50.78 -8.58 31.21
N LEU A 401 51.65 -7.58 31.05
CA LEU A 401 52.19 -7.03 29.80
C LEU A 401 53.29 -7.90 29.16
N ASN A 402 53.60 -7.50 27.90
CA ASN A 402 54.75 -7.75 27.02
C ASN A 402 54.65 -8.92 26.03
N SER A 403 55.12 -8.82 24.78
CA SER A 403 55.58 -7.72 23.91
C SER A 403 55.86 -8.33 22.52
N ASN A 404 55.68 -7.54 21.45
CA ASN A 404 56.25 -7.72 20.10
C ASN A 404 55.89 -8.99 19.28
N ASP A 405 55.04 -8.84 18.26
CA ASP A 405 55.50 -9.02 16.87
C ASP A 405 54.51 -8.51 15.81
N LYS A 406 55.05 -8.29 14.61
CA LYS A 406 54.53 -7.49 13.50
C LYS A 406 53.38 -8.11 12.69
N ILE A 407 52.56 -7.19 12.17
CA ILE A 407 51.76 -7.16 10.92
C ILE A 407 52.01 -8.33 9.95
N ASN A 408 50.94 -9.06 9.59
CA ASN A 408 50.59 -9.39 8.21
C ASN A 408 49.16 -9.93 8.08
N GLY A 409 48.52 -9.58 6.97
CA GLY A 409 47.07 -9.57 6.80
C GLY A 409 46.34 -10.91 6.78
N MET A 410 45.03 -10.81 6.92
CA MET A 410 44.10 -11.91 6.68
C MET A 410 42.96 -11.38 5.81
N GLN A 411 42.92 -11.86 4.57
CA GLN A 411 41.78 -11.73 3.67
C GLN A 411 40.65 -12.63 4.15
N LEU A 412 39.42 -12.12 4.15
CA LEU A 412 38.22 -12.93 4.32
C LEU A 412 37.65 -13.22 2.92
N THR A 413 37.79 -14.47 2.47
CA THR A 413 37.13 -15.00 1.29
C THR A 413 35.76 -15.53 1.70
N ILE A 414 34.69 -15.02 1.06
CA ILE A 414 33.35 -15.60 1.13
C ILE A 414 33.06 -16.15 -0.26
N GLN A 415 32.92 -17.48 -0.37
CA GLN A 415 32.37 -18.14 -1.55
C GLN A 415 30.83 -18.17 -1.43
N PHE A 416 30.16 -17.96 -2.57
CA PHE A 416 28.71 -18.14 -2.72
C PHE A 416 28.33 -19.61 -2.78
#